data_AF-A0A7G8ADQ6-F1
#
_entry.id   AF-A0A7G8ADQ6-F1
#
_cell.length_a   1.000
_cell.length_b   1.000
_cell.length_c   1.000
_cell.angle_alpha   90.00
_cell.angle_beta   90.00
_cell.angle_gamma   90.00
#
_symmetry.space_group_name_H-M   'P 1'
#
loop_
_entity.id
_entity.type
_entity.pdbx_description
1 polymer ?
#
loop_
_entity_poly.entity_id
_entity_poly.type
_entity_poly.pdbx_seq_one_letter_code
_entity_poly.pdbx_strand_id
1 'polypeptide(L)'
;MTISDRFPSGASLDQVKKDAKKLAKSGGLSLHEALDQAAAAHGAQVPWHRIQEFLAGDDDETLLARFALPLFAGGVFTVSLTETRPMISVTGRPGAGKSTTALLIAERYLAACRGRVHLVSPLHVQPTAIAEEVSEGCWMDVWDRISLKYPGRCVRVVCPERTAEMYMVGPLDLSPSQPERGDLVVLDERYHCAKGQSLIDVAEIARMWRVGLILCKQPRPWEHETIPDEPVGDPFSLHIKCSRDLRLEKCRLQLEEMESGRWGQCLIVPSAPYGSSKRNFRFQRSALGALKSHFARK
;
A
#
# COMPACT_ATOMS: atom_id res chain seq x y z
N MET A 1 1.72 5.85 -29.83
CA MET A 1 0.49 5.06 -29.76
C MET A 1 -0.57 5.93 -29.09
N THR A 2 -1.72 6.12 -29.74
CA THR A 2 -2.78 7.03 -29.27
C THR A 2 -3.52 6.38 -28.10
N ILE A 3 -3.31 6.90 -26.90
CA ILE A 3 -4.06 6.56 -25.68
C ILE A 3 -5.53 6.88 -25.96
N SER A 4 -6.38 5.85 -26.00
CA SER A 4 -7.80 6.01 -26.29
C SER A 4 -8.56 6.14 -24.97
N ASP A 5 -8.91 7.36 -24.55
CA ASP A 5 -9.79 7.64 -23.40
C ASP A 5 -11.27 7.18 -23.62
N ARG A 6 -11.50 6.24 -24.55
CA ARG A 6 -12.81 5.77 -24.98
C ARG A 6 -12.95 4.28 -24.76
N PHE A 7 -14.13 3.91 -24.26
CA PHE A 7 -14.55 2.52 -24.08
C PHE A 7 -14.58 1.78 -25.43
N PRO A 8 -14.55 0.44 -25.43
CA PRO A 8 -14.65 -0.38 -26.64
C PRO A 8 -15.90 -0.07 -27.49
N SER A 9 -16.99 0.35 -26.85
CA SER A 9 -18.20 0.84 -27.55
C SER A 9 -18.07 2.26 -28.14
N GLY A 10 -16.92 2.92 -28.03
CA GLY A 10 -16.68 4.32 -28.41
C GLY A 10 -17.17 5.38 -27.42
N ALA A 11 -17.77 4.97 -26.30
CA ALA A 11 -18.31 5.87 -25.28
C ALA A 11 -17.19 6.56 -24.48
N SER A 12 -17.42 7.81 -24.06
CA SER A 12 -16.49 8.52 -23.16
C SER A 12 -16.77 8.16 -21.70
N LEU A 13 -15.78 8.37 -20.84
CA LEU A 13 -15.88 8.12 -19.40
C LEU A 13 -17.04 8.88 -18.74
N ASP A 14 -17.34 10.10 -19.21
CA ASP A 14 -18.46 10.88 -18.71
C ASP A 14 -19.82 10.39 -19.20
N GLN A 15 -19.87 9.77 -20.38
CA GLN A 15 -21.08 9.14 -20.88
C GLN A 15 -21.43 7.92 -20.02
N VAL A 16 -20.46 7.05 -19.74
CA VAL A 16 -20.66 5.86 -18.91
C VAL A 16 -21.05 6.22 -17.47
N LYS A 17 -20.49 7.31 -16.89
CA LYS A 17 -20.94 7.82 -15.58
C LYS A 17 -22.39 8.30 -15.57
N LYS A 18 -22.87 8.91 -16.67
CA LYS A 18 -24.28 9.34 -16.78
C LYS A 18 -25.20 8.12 -16.88
N ASP A 19 -24.80 7.13 -17.65
CA ASP A 19 -25.56 5.89 -17.81
C ASP A 19 -25.61 5.09 -16.50
N ALA A 20 -24.51 5.03 -15.75
CA ALA A 20 -24.47 4.47 -14.41
C ALA A 20 -25.40 5.20 -13.41
N LYS A 21 -25.44 6.55 -13.42
CA LYS A 21 -26.39 7.31 -12.59
C LYS A 21 -27.84 7.02 -12.96
N LYS A 22 -28.13 6.82 -14.25
CA LYS A 22 -29.46 6.46 -14.73
C LYS A 22 -29.84 5.04 -14.27
N LEU A 23 -28.90 4.09 -14.39
CA LEU A 23 -29.01 2.70 -13.92
C LEU A 23 -29.24 2.62 -12.41
N ALA A 24 -28.47 3.36 -11.60
CA ALA A 24 -28.64 3.40 -10.14
C ALA A 24 -30.04 3.90 -9.77
N LYS A 25 -30.56 4.91 -10.48
CA LYS A 25 -31.88 5.49 -10.23
C LYS A 25 -33.03 4.58 -10.68
N SER A 26 -32.87 3.82 -11.76
CA SER A 26 -33.91 2.92 -12.27
C SER A 26 -33.91 1.53 -11.63
N GLY A 27 -32.75 1.05 -11.19
CA GLY A 27 -32.56 -0.31 -10.68
C GLY A 27 -32.44 -0.42 -9.15
N GLY A 28 -32.39 0.70 -8.41
CA GLY A 28 -32.19 0.69 -6.97
C GLY A 28 -30.82 0.15 -6.52
N LEU A 29 -29.87 0.09 -7.44
CA LEU A 29 -28.50 -0.38 -7.20
C LEU A 29 -27.65 0.71 -6.54
N SER A 30 -26.61 0.30 -5.81
CA SER A 30 -25.60 1.25 -5.37
C SER A 30 -24.91 1.89 -6.60
N LEU A 31 -24.47 3.14 -6.47
CA LEU A 31 -23.78 3.84 -7.57
C LEU A 31 -22.54 3.07 -8.04
N HIS A 32 -21.90 2.31 -7.14
CA HIS A 32 -20.74 1.49 -7.45
C HIS A 32 -21.10 0.34 -8.40
N GLU A 33 -22.09 -0.47 -8.05
CA GLU A 33 -22.56 -1.58 -8.89
C GLU A 33 -23.10 -1.08 -10.22
N ALA A 34 -23.76 0.07 -10.23
CA ALA A 34 -24.25 0.68 -11.46
C ALA A 34 -23.11 1.17 -12.38
N LEU A 35 -21.97 1.58 -11.82
CA LEU A 35 -20.78 1.96 -12.59
C LEU A 35 -20.08 0.73 -13.17
N ASP A 36 -20.00 -0.37 -12.43
CA ASP A 36 -19.45 -1.65 -12.91
C ASP A 36 -20.32 -2.22 -14.05
N GLN A 37 -21.65 -2.21 -13.87
CA GLN A 37 -22.59 -2.67 -14.89
C GLN A 37 -22.59 -1.79 -16.15
N ALA A 38 -22.53 -0.46 -15.98
CA ALA A 38 -22.44 0.45 -17.11
C ALA A 38 -21.12 0.26 -17.88
N ALA A 39 -19.99 0.11 -17.19
CA ALA A 39 -18.71 -0.19 -17.83
C ALA A 39 -18.74 -1.50 -18.62
N ALA A 40 -19.30 -2.57 -18.03
CA ALA A 40 -19.46 -3.86 -18.70
C ALA A 40 -20.33 -3.75 -19.97
N ALA A 41 -21.44 -2.99 -19.91
CA ALA A 41 -22.31 -2.74 -21.06
C ALA A 41 -21.61 -1.98 -22.20
N HIS A 42 -20.61 -1.16 -21.87
CA HIS A 42 -19.77 -0.45 -22.84
C HIS A 42 -18.51 -1.24 -23.27
N GLY A 43 -18.43 -2.53 -22.90
CA GLY A 43 -17.40 -3.46 -23.35
C GLY A 43 -16.16 -3.54 -22.45
N ALA A 44 -16.15 -2.86 -21.31
CA ALA A 44 -15.05 -2.95 -20.33
C ALA A 44 -15.44 -3.92 -19.21
N GLN A 45 -15.02 -5.19 -19.32
CA GLN A 45 -15.26 -6.23 -18.30
C GLN A 45 -14.29 -6.16 -17.11
N VAL A 46 -13.96 -4.94 -16.68
CA VAL A 46 -13.17 -4.70 -15.48
C VAL A 46 -13.98 -3.87 -14.49
N PRO A 47 -13.76 -4.05 -13.18
CA PRO A 47 -14.34 -3.17 -12.18
C PRO A 47 -14.06 -1.70 -12.48
N TRP A 48 -15.01 -0.81 -12.17
CA TRP A 48 -14.94 0.62 -12.47
C TRP A 48 -13.67 1.28 -11.93
N HIS A 49 -13.10 0.73 -10.86
CA HIS A 49 -11.87 1.23 -10.27
C HIS A 49 -10.62 1.03 -11.14
N ARG A 50 -10.63 0.09 -12.10
CA ARG A 50 -9.54 -0.18 -13.06
C ARG A 50 -9.81 0.37 -14.46
N ILE A 51 -10.95 1.02 -14.68
CA ILE A 51 -11.32 1.54 -16.00
C ILE A 51 -10.30 2.52 -16.56
N GLN A 52 -9.63 3.32 -15.73
CA GLN A 52 -8.59 4.22 -16.21
C GLN A 52 -7.35 3.47 -16.71
N GLU A 53 -7.00 2.35 -16.09
CA GLU A 53 -5.89 1.47 -16.51
C GLU A 53 -6.27 0.74 -17.81
N PHE A 54 -7.49 0.20 -17.87
CA PHE A 54 -8.08 -0.43 -19.06
C PHE A 54 -8.14 0.50 -20.27
N LEU A 55 -8.64 1.72 -20.10
CA LEU A 55 -8.72 2.70 -21.19
C LEU A 55 -7.34 3.22 -21.61
N ALA A 56 -6.39 3.27 -20.69
CA ALA A 56 -5.01 3.63 -21.03
C ALA A 56 -4.28 2.55 -21.85
N GLY A 57 -4.88 1.37 -22.03
CA GLY A 57 -4.20 0.20 -22.59
C GLY A 57 -3.14 -0.37 -21.66
N ASP A 58 -3.16 0.06 -20.40
CA ASP A 58 -2.25 -0.33 -19.30
C ASP A 58 -2.88 -1.43 -18.43
N ASP A 59 -4.01 -2.03 -18.84
CA ASP A 59 -4.56 -3.25 -18.23
C ASP A 59 -3.73 -4.45 -18.66
N ASP A 60 -2.47 -4.38 -18.26
CA ASP A 60 -1.67 -5.54 -18.02
C ASP A 60 -2.39 -6.33 -16.92
N GLU A 61 -2.96 -7.47 -17.28
CA GLU A 61 -3.60 -8.40 -16.34
C GLU A 61 -2.67 -8.73 -15.15
N THR A 62 -1.37 -8.52 -15.31
CA THR A 62 -0.40 -8.74 -14.23
C THR A 62 -0.22 -7.54 -13.30
N LEU A 63 -0.66 -6.32 -13.63
CA LEU A 63 -0.46 -5.14 -12.78
C LEU A 63 -1.44 -5.15 -11.60
N LEU A 64 -0.90 -5.12 -10.38
CA LEU A 64 -1.67 -5.10 -9.13
C LEU A 64 -1.81 -3.69 -8.58
N ALA A 65 -0.74 -2.90 -8.59
CA ALA A 65 -0.76 -1.54 -8.08
C ALA A 65 0.36 -0.69 -8.69
N ARG A 66 0.08 0.60 -8.89
CA ARG A 66 1.08 1.59 -9.30
C ARG A 66 0.92 2.89 -8.53
N PHE A 67 1.98 3.32 -7.85
CA PHE A 67 1.95 4.54 -7.06
C PHE A 67 3.32 5.21 -6.97
N ALA A 68 3.33 6.50 -6.61
CA ALA A 68 4.53 7.32 -6.63
C ALA A 68 5.02 7.68 -5.22
N LEU A 69 6.29 7.35 -4.94
CA LEU A 69 7.01 7.78 -3.74
C LEU A 69 7.81 9.06 -4.03
N PRO A 70 7.69 10.13 -3.22
CA PRO A 70 8.43 11.36 -3.45
C PRO A 70 9.91 11.19 -3.10
N LEU A 71 10.79 11.53 -4.04
CA LEU A 71 12.24 11.47 -3.84
C LEU A 71 12.74 12.70 -3.08
N PHE A 72 13.74 12.49 -2.21
CA PHE A 72 14.36 13.56 -1.43
C PHE A 72 15.07 14.59 -2.31
N ALA A 73 15.76 14.13 -3.36
CA ALA A 73 16.41 14.99 -4.35
C ALA A 73 15.40 15.75 -5.25
N GLY A 74 14.10 15.45 -5.15
CA GLY A 74 13.06 15.96 -6.03
C GLY A 74 12.62 14.92 -7.06
N GLY A 75 11.40 15.08 -7.58
CA GLY A 75 10.77 14.09 -8.45
C GLY A 75 10.07 12.96 -7.68
N VAL A 76 9.75 11.89 -8.40
CA VAL A 76 9.03 10.73 -7.86
C VAL A 76 9.69 9.42 -8.31
N PHE A 77 9.63 8.44 -7.43
CA PHE A 77 9.94 7.05 -7.71
C PHE A 77 8.62 6.31 -7.91
N THR A 78 8.29 5.99 -9.16
CA THR A 78 7.13 5.16 -9.49
C THR A 78 7.40 3.72 -9.04
N VAL A 79 6.52 3.17 -8.23
CA VAL A 79 6.52 1.78 -7.79
C VAL A 79 5.43 1.06 -8.54
N SER A 80 5.75 -0.10 -9.11
CA SER A 80 4.82 -1.00 -9.78
C SER A 80 4.87 -2.37 -9.12
N LEU A 81 3.73 -2.89 -8.70
CA LEU A 81 3.57 -4.25 -8.19
C LEU A 81 2.82 -5.06 -9.23
N THR A 82 3.33 -6.24 -9.52
CA THR A 82 2.73 -7.16 -10.48
C THR A 82 2.45 -8.51 -9.83
N GLU A 83 1.72 -9.39 -10.49
CA GLU A 83 1.50 -10.76 -10.02
C GLU A 83 2.81 -11.54 -9.92
N THR A 84 3.75 -11.31 -10.84
CA THR A 84 5.07 -11.95 -10.79
C THR A 84 5.93 -11.39 -9.65
N ARG A 85 5.86 -10.08 -9.40
CA ARG A 85 6.60 -9.39 -8.34
C ARG A 85 5.64 -8.61 -7.42
N PRO A 86 4.88 -9.28 -6.55
CA PRO A 86 3.86 -8.61 -5.76
C PRO A 86 4.42 -7.92 -4.53
N MET A 87 5.71 -8.10 -4.20
CA MET A 87 6.24 -7.76 -2.88
C MET A 87 7.12 -6.50 -2.85
N ILE A 88 7.01 -5.77 -1.76
CA ILE A 88 7.95 -4.73 -1.33
C ILE A 88 8.55 -5.14 0.00
N SER A 89 9.87 -5.19 0.10
CA SER A 89 10.52 -5.41 1.39
C SER A 89 10.88 -4.08 2.05
N VAL A 90 10.51 -3.91 3.31
CA VAL A 90 10.94 -2.80 4.16
C VAL A 90 11.81 -3.37 5.28
N THR A 91 13.10 -3.06 5.24
CA THR A 91 14.10 -3.66 6.13
C THR A 91 14.80 -2.61 6.98
N GLY A 92 15.26 -3.00 8.16
CA GLY A 92 15.98 -2.10 9.07
C GLY A 92 16.09 -2.65 10.48
N ARG A 93 17.00 -2.07 11.26
CA ARG A 93 17.14 -2.41 12.69
C ARG A 93 15.84 -2.11 13.46
N PRO A 94 15.62 -2.72 14.64
CA PRO A 94 14.57 -2.27 15.55
C PRO A 94 14.62 -0.74 15.75
N GLY A 95 13.46 -0.09 15.74
CA GLY A 95 13.37 1.38 15.85
C GLY A 95 13.71 2.17 14.57
N ALA A 96 14.13 1.53 13.48
CA ALA A 96 14.49 2.21 12.23
C ALA A 96 13.31 2.86 11.48
N GLY A 97 12.07 2.67 11.94
CA GLY A 97 10.87 3.28 11.33
C GLY A 97 10.23 2.45 10.20
N LYS A 98 10.43 1.12 10.20
CA LYS A 98 9.87 0.19 9.19
C LYS A 98 8.35 0.28 9.09
N SER A 99 7.64 0.06 10.21
CA SER A 99 6.17 0.04 10.26
C SER A 99 5.59 1.40 9.84
N THR A 100 6.15 2.50 10.35
CA THR A 100 5.80 3.87 9.91
C THR A 100 6.03 4.07 8.41
N THR A 101 7.13 3.54 7.87
CA THR A 101 7.44 3.64 6.43
C THR A 101 6.44 2.85 5.60
N ALA A 102 6.14 1.61 5.97
CA ALA A 102 5.16 0.78 5.28
C ALA A 102 3.76 1.43 5.26
N LEU A 103 3.33 2.00 6.39
CA LEU A 103 2.06 2.72 6.48
C LEU A 103 2.03 4.00 5.65
N LEU A 104 3.13 4.77 5.63
CA LEU A 104 3.21 5.94 4.76
C LEU A 104 3.23 5.57 3.28
N ILE A 105 3.83 4.43 2.91
CA ILE A 105 3.72 3.88 1.54
C ILE A 105 2.28 3.48 1.24
N ALA A 106 1.60 2.81 2.18
CA ALA A 106 0.20 2.47 2.05
C ALA A 106 -0.69 3.71 1.90
N GLU A 107 -0.38 4.81 2.59
CA GLU A 107 -1.05 6.11 2.37
C GLU A 107 -0.83 6.64 0.94
N ARG A 108 0.38 6.48 0.37
CA ARG A 108 0.66 6.85 -1.02
C ARG A 108 -0.13 6.00 -2.00
N TYR A 109 -0.27 4.70 -1.73
CA TYR A 109 -1.14 3.80 -2.48
C TYR A 109 -2.60 4.23 -2.38
N LEU A 110 -3.15 4.45 -1.17
CA LEU A 110 -4.56 4.87 -0.98
C LEU A 110 -4.89 6.20 -1.68
N ALA A 111 -3.91 7.09 -1.80
CA ALA A 111 -4.04 8.36 -2.51
C ALA A 111 -4.00 8.23 -4.04
N ALA A 112 -3.38 7.17 -4.57
CA ALA A 112 -3.20 6.95 -6.01
C ALA A 112 -4.18 5.93 -6.59
N CYS A 113 -4.51 4.91 -5.82
CA CYS A 113 -5.34 3.77 -6.18
C CYS A 113 -6.67 3.84 -5.43
N ARG A 114 -7.65 3.01 -5.82
CA ARG A 114 -8.96 2.90 -5.15
C ARG A 114 -9.13 1.66 -4.27
N GLY A 115 -8.20 0.71 -4.31
CA GLY A 115 -8.28 -0.51 -3.49
C GLY A 115 -8.06 -0.25 -2.00
N ARG A 116 -8.13 -1.30 -1.20
CA ARG A 116 -8.08 -1.26 0.26
C ARG A 116 -6.67 -1.59 0.76
N VAL A 117 -6.38 -1.15 1.97
CA VAL A 117 -5.18 -1.53 2.71
C VAL A 117 -5.58 -2.47 3.84
N HIS A 118 -4.98 -3.65 3.84
CA HIS A 118 -5.16 -4.66 4.88
C HIS A 118 -3.92 -4.67 5.78
N LEU A 119 -4.07 -4.28 7.04
CA LEU A 119 -2.98 -4.30 8.02
C LEU A 119 -3.00 -5.62 8.79
N VAL A 120 -1.92 -6.38 8.66
CA VAL A 120 -1.61 -7.56 9.46
C VAL A 120 -0.48 -7.17 10.42
N SER A 121 -0.77 -7.08 11.72
CA SER A 121 0.21 -6.67 12.74
C SER A 121 0.02 -7.50 14.01
N PRO A 122 1.10 -7.81 14.77
CA PRO A 122 0.98 -8.62 15.97
C PRO A 122 0.29 -7.88 17.11
N LEU A 123 0.29 -6.55 17.11
CA LEU A 123 -0.29 -5.75 18.19
C LEU A 123 -1.81 -5.58 17.98
N HIS A 124 -2.57 -6.43 18.67
CA HIS A 124 -4.03 -6.30 18.84
C HIS A 124 -4.34 -5.37 20.02
N VAL A 125 -4.00 -4.10 19.93
CA VAL A 125 -4.54 -3.13 20.89
C VAL A 125 -5.79 -2.55 20.25
N GLN A 126 -6.97 -2.93 20.77
CA GLN A 126 -8.12 -2.03 20.66
C GLN A 126 -7.78 -0.78 21.48
N PRO A 127 -8.08 0.43 21.00
CA PRO A 127 -7.90 1.62 21.83
C PRO A 127 -8.83 1.49 23.04
N THR A 128 -8.29 1.05 24.17
CA THR A 128 -8.96 1.19 25.45
C THR A 128 -9.00 2.69 25.75
N ALA A 129 -10.21 3.20 25.96
CA ALA A 129 -10.54 4.60 26.19
C ALA A 129 -10.02 5.14 27.55
N ILE A 130 -8.76 4.89 27.87
CA ILE A 130 -8.08 5.50 29.02
C ILE A 130 -6.99 6.40 28.44
N ALA A 131 -7.33 7.68 28.40
CA ALA A 131 -6.46 8.76 27.99
C ALA A 131 -5.35 8.96 29.04
N GLU A 132 -4.30 8.14 28.98
CA GLU A 132 -3.05 8.43 29.68
C GLU A 132 -1.88 8.20 28.71
N GLU A 133 -1.32 9.34 28.27
CA GLU A 133 -0.08 9.50 27.51
C GLU A 133 0.09 8.66 26.25
N VAL A 134 -0.63 9.06 25.19
CA VAL A 134 -0.29 8.72 23.80
C VAL A 134 1.12 9.24 23.53
N SER A 135 2.12 8.36 23.53
CA SER A 135 3.45 8.72 23.07
C SER A 135 3.38 8.94 21.54
N GLU A 136 3.16 10.19 21.14
CA GLU A 136 3.09 10.63 19.74
C GLU A 136 4.41 10.29 19.02
N GLY A 137 4.38 9.20 18.26
CA GLY A 137 5.59 8.55 17.76
C GLY A 137 5.41 7.08 17.39
N CYS A 138 4.26 6.50 17.72
CA CYS A 138 3.92 5.12 17.41
C CYS A 138 3.39 5.01 15.98
N TRP A 139 3.65 3.88 15.33
CA TRP A 139 3.08 3.61 14.00
C TRP A 139 1.56 3.49 14.05
N MET A 140 0.96 3.20 15.22
CA MET A 140 -0.50 3.14 15.42
C MET A 140 -1.16 4.50 15.15
N ASP A 141 -0.57 5.60 15.63
CA ASP A 141 -1.06 6.97 15.35
C ASP A 141 -1.15 7.23 13.84
N VAL A 142 -0.17 6.68 13.08
CA VAL A 142 -0.15 6.79 11.62
C VAL A 142 -1.27 5.96 11.00
N TRP A 143 -1.51 4.75 11.49
CA TRP A 143 -2.63 3.91 11.04
C TRP A 143 -3.99 4.55 11.31
N ASP A 144 -4.21 5.06 12.53
CA ASP A 144 -5.48 5.67 12.93
C ASP A 144 -5.78 6.91 12.08
N ARG A 145 -4.77 7.74 11.85
CA ARG A 145 -4.87 8.90 10.95
C ARG A 145 -5.22 8.47 9.52
N ILE A 146 -4.56 7.45 8.98
CA ILE A 146 -4.84 6.94 7.63
C ILE A 146 -6.26 6.38 7.57
N SER A 147 -6.67 5.59 8.57
CA SER A 147 -8.00 4.98 8.65
C SER A 147 -9.11 6.03 8.72
N LEU A 148 -8.92 7.09 9.51
CA LEU A 148 -9.83 8.22 9.58
C LEU A 148 -9.93 8.98 8.24
N LYS A 149 -8.80 9.13 7.54
CA LYS A 149 -8.71 9.85 6.26
C LYS A 149 -9.30 9.06 5.09
N TYR A 150 -9.26 7.73 5.14
CA TYR A 150 -9.73 6.82 4.08
C TYR A 150 -10.76 5.82 4.64
N PRO A 151 -11.95 6.29 5.06
CA PRO A 151 -12.95 5.44 5.68
C PRO A 151 -13.41 4.32 4.73
N GLY A 152 -13.60 3.11 5.27
CA GLY A 152 -14.01 1.92 4.50
C GLY A 152 -12.90 1.31 3.62
N ARG A 153 -11.71 1.92 3.56
CA ARG A 153 -10.57 1.42 2.77
C ARG A 153 -9.39 0.94 3.58
N CYS A 154 -9.50 0.98 4.91
CA CYS A 154 -8.48 0.49 5.83
C CYS A 154 -9.09 -0.65 6.65
N VAL A 155 -8.55 -1.85 6.50
CA VAL A 155 -9.03 -3.07 7.14
C VAL A 155 -7.92 -3.60 8.03
N ARG A 156 -8.22 -3.86 9.30
CA ARG A 156 -7.28 -4.55 10.19
C ARG A 156 -7.60 -6.04 10.16
N VAL A 157 -6.62 -6.86 9.80
CA VAL A 157 -6.79 -8.31 9.74
C VAL A 157 -6.60 -8.85 11.17
N VAL A 158 -7.68 -9.37 11.73
CA VAL A 158 -7.71 -9.98 13.06
C VAL A 158 -7.87 -11.49 12.89
N CYS A 159 -6.95 -12.29 13.45
CA CYS A 159 -7.12 -13.74 13.46
C CYS A 159 -7.82 -14.17 14.76
N PRO A 160 -9.05 -14.71 14.70
CA PRO A 160 -9.82 -15.07 15.90
C PRO A 160 -9.13 -16.11 16.78
N GLU A 161 -8.45 -17.08 16.17
CA GLU A 161 -7.75 -18.19 16.83
C GLU A 161 -6.48 -17.76 17.59
N ARG A 162 -6.07 -16.50 17.46
CA ARG A 162 -4.81 -15.95 18.02
C ARG A 162 -5.05 -14.88 19.08
N THR A 163 -6.27 -14.79 19.62
CA THR A 163 -6.64 -13.83 20.66
C THR A 163 -6.25 -14.25 22.08
N ALA A 164 -5.85 -15.53 22.28
CA ALA A 164 -5.49 -16.07 23.59
C ALA A 164 -3.99 -15.99 23.93
N GLU A 165 -3.11 -15.90 22.94
CA GLU A 165 -1.66 -15.70 23.12
C GLU A 165 -1.30 -14.29 22.65
N MET A 166 -0.50 -13.57 23.43
CA MET A 166 -0.23 -12.12 23.33
C MET A 166 0.35 -11.58 22.00
N TYR A 167 0.45 -12.39 20.95
CA TYR A 167 1.00 -12.01 19.65
C TYR A 167 0.28 -12.78 18.54
N MET A 168 0.04 -12.16 17.38
CA MET A 168 -0.27 -12.92 16.17
C MET A 168 0.92 -13.80 15.84
N VAL A 169 0.87 -15.08 16.23
CA VAL A 169 1.90 -16.06 15.93
C VAL A 169 1.31 -17.08 14.96
N GLY A 170 1.89 -17.17 13.76
CA GLY A 170 1.58 -18.24 12.81
C GLY A 170 1.66 -17.79 11.35
N PRO A 171 1.26 -18.65 10.41
CA PRO A 171 1.28 -18.33 8.98
C PRO A 171 0.37 -17.13 8.67
N LEU A 172 0.73 -16.39 7.63
CA LEU A 172 -0.12 -15.38 7.02
C LEU A 172 -1.38 -16.04 6.47
N ASP A 173 -2.53 -15.54 6.90
CA ASP A 173 -3.83 -15.92 6.37
C ASP A 173 -4.65 -14.64 6.11
N LEU A 174 -5.14 -14.50 4.88
CA LEU A 174 -5.94 -13.37 4.42
C LEU A 174 -7.42 -13.72 4.26
N SER A 175 -7.80 -14.99 4.49
CA SER A 175 -9.19 -15.47 4.42
C SER A 175 -10.16 -14.68 5.31
N PRO A 176 -9.77 -14.19 6.50
CA PRO A 176 -10.68 -13.40 7.35
C PRO A 176 -11.03 -12.03 6.77
N SER A 177 -10.14 -11.42 5.98
CA SER A 177 -10.36 -10.07 5.42
C SER A 177 -10.78 -10.07 3.96
N GLN A 178 -10.61 -11.20 3.26
CA GLN A 178 -11.00 -11.43 1.86
C GLN A 178 -10.61 -10.24 0.96
N PRO A 179 -9.29 -9.98 0.81
CA PRO A 179 -8.84 -8.89 -0.03
C PRO A 179 -9.26 -9.11 -1.48
N GLU A 180 -9.47 -8.00 -2.19
CA GLU A 180 -9.77 -8.01 -3.62
C GLU A 180 -8.48 -7.86 -4.42
N ARG A 181 -8.53 -8.26 -5.69
CA ARG A 181 -7.41 -8.02 -6.62
C ARG A 181 -7.01 -6.54 -6.60
N GLY A 182 -5.71 -6.29 -6.48
CA GLY A 182 -5.13 -4.96 -6.46
C GLY A 182 -5.20 -4.26 -5.11
N ASP A 183 -5.79 -4.88 -4.07
CA ASP A 183 -5.63 -4.44 -2.68
C ASP A 183 -4.15 -4.52 -2.26
N LEU A 184 -3.81 -3.79 -1.20
CA LEU A 184 -2.47 -3.76 -0.63
C LEU A 184 -2.47 -4.33 0.78
N VAL A 185 -1.62 -5.31 1.04
CA VAL A 185 -1.42 -5.89 2.38
C VAL A 185 -0.16 -5.30 2.99
N VAL A 186 -0.27 -4.78 4.21
CA VAL A 186 0.88 -4.40 5.04
C VAL A 186 1.07 -5.48 6.09
N LEU A 187 2.14 -6.27 5.93
CA LEU A 187 2.58 -7.27 6.89
C LEU A 187 3.63 -6.65 7.82
N ASP A 188 3.17 -6.17 8.97
CA ASP A 188 4.05 -5.66 10.02
C ASP A 188 4.65 -6.80 10.83
N GLU A 189 5.93 -6.65 11.21
CA GLU A 189 6.71 -7.66 11.93
C GLU A 189 6.53 -9.09 11.38
N ARG A 190 7.01 -9.34 10.14
CA ARG A 190 6.93 -10.64 9.43
C ARG A 190 7.24 -11.85 10.32
N TYR A 191 8.22 -11.73 11.22
CA TYR A 191 8.63 -12.80 12.13
C TYR A 191 7.46 -13.38 12.95
N HIS A 192 6.52 -12.53 13.34
CA HIS A 192 5.33 -12.94 14.10
C HIS A 192 4.18 -13.31 13.16
N CYS A 193 3.89 -12.44 12.19
CA CYS A 193 2.68 -12.52 11.37
C CYS A 193 2.72 -13.51 10.20
N ALA A 194 3.90 -14.03 9.83
CA ALA A 194 4.09 -15.06 8.80
C ALA A 194 5.13 -16.09 9.28
N LYS A 195 5.03 -16.48 10.55
CA LYS A 195 6.00 -17.38 11.18
C LYS A 195 5.96 -18.75 10.50
N GLY A 196 7.15 -19.27 10.16
CA GLY A 196 7.30 -20.59 9.53
C GLY A 196 7.07 -20.62 8.02
N GLN A 197 6.73 -19.48 7.39
CA GLN A 197 6.60 -19.37 5.94
C GLN A 197 7.87 -18.80 5.30
N SER A 198 8.32 -19.41 4.21
CA SER A 198 9.36 -18.85 3.35
C SER A 198 8.87 -17.56 2.67
N LEU A 199 9.78 -16.79 2.07
CA LEU A 199 9.37 -15.62 1.28
C LEU A 199 8.57 -16.02 0.04
N ILE A 200 8.83 -17.21 -0.50
CA ILE A 200 8.09 -17.77 -1.63
C ILE A 200 6.66 -18.11 -1.21
N ASP A 201 6.45 -18.75 -0.06
CA ASP A 201 5.10 -19.05 0.44
C ASP A 201 4.28 -17.77 0.63
N VAL A 202 4.90 -16.72 1.18
CA VAL A 202 4.24 -15.41 1.34
C VAL A 202 3.93 -14.78 -0.02
N ALA A 203 4.82 -14.93 -1.01
CA ALA A 203 4.59 -14.46 -2.37
C ALA A 203 3.43 -15.22 -3.04
N GLU A 204 3.35 -16.54 -2.88
CA GLU A 204 2.26 -17.37 -3.41
C GLU A 204 0.90 -16.98 -2.81
N ILE A 205 0.85 -16.65 -1.53
CA ILE A 205 -0.37 -16.08 -0.92
C ILE A 205 -0.74 -14.75 -1.59
N ALA A 206 0.23 -13.86 -1.79
CA ALA A 206 -0.03 -12.59 -2.47
C ALA A 206 -0.51 -12.79 -3.92
N ARG A 207 0.03 -13.79 -4.64
CA ARG A 207 -0.39 -14.18 -5.99
C ARG A 207 -1.80 -14.76 -6.01
N MET A 208 -2.10 -15.68 -5.10
CA MET A 208 -3.42 -16.31 -4.97
C MET A 208 -4.52 -15.27 -4.78
N TRP A 209 -4.29 -14.29 -3.91
CA TRP A 209 -5.22 -13.18 -3.66
C TRP A 209 -5.09 -12.03 -4.67
N ARG A 210 -4.07 -12.07 -5.55
CA ARG A 210 -3.72 -11.01 -6.51
C ARG A 210 -3.58 -9.65 -5.84
N VAL A 211 -2.81 -9.58 -4.74
CA VAL A 211 -2.60 -8.37 -3.94
C VAL A 211 -1.15 -7.93 -3.96
N GLY A 212 -0.92 -6.63 -3.80
CA GLY A 212 0.41 -6.12 -3.45
C GLY A 212 0.71 -6.40 -1.97
N LEU A 213 1.96 -6.69 -1.62
CA LEU A 213 2.35 -6.97 -0.24
C LEU A 213 3.58 -6.18 0.19
N ILE A 214 3.45 -5.36 1.22
CA ILE A 214 4.57 -4.70 1.90
C ILE A 214 4.93 -5.51 3.12
N LEU A 215 6.12 -6.12 3.15
CA LEU A 215 6.60 -6.79 4.35
C LEU A 215 7.57 -5.91 5.14
N CYS A 216 7.38 -5.82 6.46
CA CYS A 216 8.36 -5.30 7.38
C CYS A 216 9.17 -6.45 7.96
N LYS A 217 10.49 -6.47 7.71
CA LYS A 217 11.38 -7.49 8.27
C LYS A 217 12.70 -6.93 8.79
N GLN A 218 13.39 -7.73 9.61
CA GLN A 218 14.75 -7.44 10.02
C GLN A 218 15.75 -7.76 8.87
N PRO A 219 16.92 -7.11 8.83
CA PRO A 219 17.86 -7.19 7.72
C PRO A 219 18.72 -8.47 7.66
N ARG A 220 18.45 -9.49 8.48
CA ARG A 220 19.19 -10.77 8.46
C ARG A 220 18.33 -11.89 7.85
N PRO A 221 18.92 -12.88 7.15
CA PRO A 221 18.24 -14.15 6.95
C PRO A 221 18.04 -14.83 8.31
N TRP A 222 16.85 -15.38 8.55
CA TRP A 222 16.56 -16.16 9.75
C TRP A 222 16.99 -17.62 9.56
N GLU A 223 17.26 -18.35 10.65
CA GLU A 223 17.66 -19.77 10.66
C GLU A 223 16.65 -20.73 9.96
N HIS A 224 15.45 -20.24 9.63
CA HIS A 224 14.41 -20.96 8.89
C HIS A 224 13.94 -20.24 7.62
N GLU A 225 14.63 -19.17 7.20
CA GLU A 225 14.40 -18.52 5.91
C GLU A 225 15.20 -19.28 4.85
N THR A 226 14.77 -20.51 4.54
CA THR A 226 15.22 -21.19 3.33
C THR A 226 14.62 -20.43 2.15
N ILE A 227 15.47 -19.74 1.40
CA ILE A 227 15.19 -19.53 -0.03
C ILE A 227 15.46 -20.92 -0.61
N PRO A 228 14.45 -21.65 -1.10
CA PRO A 228 14.73 -22.90 -1.81
C PRO A 228 15.74 -22.60 -2.91
N ASP A 229 16.70 -23.50 -3.16
CA ASP A 229 17.63 -23.43 -4.31
C ASP A 229 16.91 -23.52 -5.68
N GLU A 230 15.59 -23.35 -5.69
CA GLU A 230 14.76 -23.36 -6.88
C GLU A 230 14.88 -22.03 -7.64
N PRO A 231 14.86 -22.05 -8.99
CA PRO A 231 14.93 -20.87 -9.84
C PRO A 231 13.60 -20.09 -9.86
N VAL A 232 12.92 -19.96 -8.72
CA VAL A 232 11.75 -19.10 -8.60
C VAL A 232 12.25 -17.66 -8.64
N GLY A 233 11.84 -16.92 -9.68
CA GLY A 233 12.21 -15.51 -9.84
C GLY A 233 11.89 -14.71 -8.57
N ASP A 234 12.78 -13.77 -8.25
CA ASP A 234 12.66 -12.91 -7.08
C ASP A 234 11.26 -12.23 -7.02
N PRO A 235 10.43 -12.51 -5.99
CA PRO A 235 9.06 -11.97 -5.90
C PRO A 235 9.02 -10.48 -5.53
N PHE A 236 10.16 -9.84 -5.29
CA PHE A 236 10.22 -8.43 -4.98
C PHE A 236 10.20 -7.55 -6.23
N SER A 237 9.35 -6.52 -6.20
CA SER A 237 9.48 -5.35 -7.08
C SER A 237 10.46 -4.34 -6.52
N LEU A 238 10.50 -4.19 -5.19
CA LEU A 238 11.21 -3.09 -4.53
C LEU A 238 11.79 -3.53 -3.18
N HIS A 239 13.07 -3.25 -2.98
CA HIS A 239 13.71 -3.28 -1.68
C HIS A 239 13.86 -1.86 -1.11
N ILE A 240 13.46 -1.70 0.15
CA ILE A 240 13.58 -0.47 0.92
C ILE A 240 14.38 -0.74 2.18
N LYS A 241 15.47 -0.02 2.36
CA LYS A 241 16.29 -0.05 3.57
C LYS A 241 16.06 1.21 4.39
N CYS A 242 15.53 1.05 5.59
CA CYS A 242 15.26 2.10 6.56
C CYS A 242 16.46 2.32 7.48
N SER A 243 16.82 3.59 7.67
CA SER A 243 17.75 4.03 8.71
C SER A 243 17.20 5.28 9.40
N ARG A 244 17.12 5.25 10.73
CA ARG A 244 16.60 6.38 11.52
C ARG A 244 17.73 7.12 12.21
N ASP A 245 17.77 8.42 12.01
CA ASP A 245 18.53 9.34 12.85
C ASP A 245 17.66 9.66 14.08
N LEU A 246 18.06 9.18 15.25
CA LEU A 246 17.31 9.36 16.50
C LEU A 246 17.31 10.81 16.97
N ARG A 247 18.38 11.58 16.70
CA ARG A 247 18.48 12.98 17.14
C ARG A 247 17.57 13.89 16.35
N LEU A 248 17.50 13.66 15.04
CA LEU A 248 16.67 14.46 14.13
C LEU A 248 15.28 13.86 13.90
N GLU A 249 15.05 12.65 14.41
CA GLU A 249 13.87 11.81 14.15
C GLU A 249 13.55 11.65 12.66
N LYS A 250 14.57 11.65 11.81
CA LYS A 250 14.43 11.49 10.36
C LYS A 250 14.66 10.03 9.99
N CYS A 251 13.81 9.48 9.13
CA CYS A 251 14.02 8.15 8.56
C CYS A 251 14.46 8.30 7.09
N ARG A 252 15.70 7.92 6.81
CA ARG A 252 16.25 7.83 5.45
C ARG A 252 15.91 6.46 4.88
N LEU A 253 15.35 6.48 3.67
CA LEU A 253 14.96 5.29 2.93
C LEU A 253 15.83 5.19 1.68
N GLN A 254 16.52 4.07 1.51
CA GLN A 254 17.19 3.70 0.26
C GLN A 254 16.30 2.73 -0.48
N LEU A 255 15.99 3.02 -1.74
CA LEU A 255 15.09 2.28 -2.60
C LEU A 255 15.89 1.62 -3.72
N GLU A 256 15.59 0.36 -4.03
CA GLU A 256 16.18 -0.41 -5.11
C GLU A 256 15.10 -1.25 -5.80
N GLU A 257 14.81 -0.93 -7.06
CA GLU A 257 13.84 -1.66 -7.90
C GLU A 257 14.52 -2.88 -8.52
N MET A 258 13.91 -4.04 -8.34
CA MET A 258 14.57 -5.33 -8.62
C MET A 258 14.57 -5.72 -10.09
N GLU A 259 13.66 -5.16 -10.88
CA GLU A 259 13.59 -5.45 -12.32
C GLU A 259 14.64 -4.66 -13.11
N SER A 260 14.77 -3.37 -12.81
CA SER A 260 15.61 -2.44 -13.57
C SER A 260 16.94 -2.11 -12.88
N GLY A 261 17.09 -2.46 -11.60
CA GLY A 261 18.19 -2.01 -10.74
C GLY A 261 18.13 -0.53 -10.39
N ARG A 262 17.02 0.17 -10.68
CA ARG A 262 16.89 1.61 -10.43
C ARG A 262 16.87 1.92 -8.94
N TRP A 263 17.61 2.93 -8.53
CA TRP A 263 17.80 3.31 -7.14
C TRP A 263 17.28 4.72 -6.85
N GLY A 264 16.85 4.93 -5.61
CA GLY A 264 16.27 6.19 -5.16
C GLY A 264 16.46 6.41 -3.68
N GLN A 265 16.24 7.66 -3.24
CA GLN A 265 16.24 7.99 -1.82
C GLN A 265 15.00 8.80 -1.46
N CYS A 266 14.29 8.34 -0.44
CA CYS A 266 13.20 9.07 0.20
C CYS A 266 13.61 9.48 1.61
N LEU A 267 12.98 10.52 2.13
CA LEU A 267 13.20 10.98 3.50
C LEU A 267 11.85 11.17 4.17
N ILE A 268 11.67 10.56 5.34
CA ILE A 268 10.51 10.78 6.20
C ILE A 268 10.95 11.67 7.36
N VAL A 269 10.17 12.71 7.63
CA VAL A 269 10.44 13.70 8.66
C VAL A 269 9.17 13.98 9.48
N PRO A 270 9.30 14.38 10.76
CA PRO A 270 8.18 14.92 11.50
C PRO A 270 7.76 16.29 10.92
N SER A 271 6.46 16.57 10.89
CA SER A 271 5.89 17.84 10.41
C SER A 271 6.00 18.99 11.41
N ALA A 272 6.23 18.67 12.69
CA ALA A 272 6.33 19.62 13.78
C ALA A 272 7.35 19.12 14.84
N PRO A 273 7.82 20.00 15.74
CA PRO A 273 8.68 19.63 16.86
C PRO A 273 8.05 18.59 17.79
N TYR A 274 8.89 17.96 18.61
CA TYR A 274 8.46 17.04 19.67
C TYR A 274 7.47 17.73 20.62
N GLY A 275 6.41 17.02 21.03
CA GLY A 275 5.38 17.54 21.93
C GLY A 275 4.29 18.42 21.28
N SER A 276 4.29 18.56 19.95
CA SER A 276 3.23 19.30 19.25
C SER A 276 2.09 18.36 18.83
N SER A 277 0.85 18.72 19.16
CA SER A 277 -0.36 18.00 18.69
C SER A 277 -0.56 17.99 17.16
N LYS A 278 0.25 18.76 16.41
CA LYS A 278 0.26 18.77 14.94
C LYS A 278 1.36 17.88 14.37
N ARG A 279 2.11 17.17 15.21
CA ARG A 279 3.25 16.35 14.83
C ARG A 279 2.80 15.10 14.11
N ASN A 280 3.31 14.92 12.90
CA ASN A 280 2.99 13.80 12.03
C ASN A 280 4.21 13.42 11.21
N PHE A 281 4.47 12.13 11.03
CA PHE A 281 5.46 11.68 10.06
C PHE A 281 4.89 11.79 8.64
N ARG A 282 5.70 12.31 7.72
CA ARG A 282 5.38 12.41 6.30
C ARG A 282 6.64 12.32 5.46
N PHE A 283 6.48 11.94 4.19
CA PHE A 283 7.56 12.10 3.22
C PHE A 283 7.91 13.58 3.02
N GLN A 284 9.20 13.89 3.11
CA GLN A 284 9.73 15.18 2.72
C GLN A 284 9.79 15.27 1.19
N ARG A 285 9.04 16.22 0.63
CA ARG A 285 9.22 16.66 -0.75
C ARG A 285 10.39 17.65 -0.79
N SER A 286 11.23 17.62 -1.83
CA SER A 286 12.35 18.56 -1.93
C SER A 286 11.85 20.01 -1.84
N ALA A 287 12.63 20.88 -1.19
CA ALA A 287 12.28 22.30 -1.03
C ALA A 287 12.11 23.01 -2.39
N LEU A 288 12.80 22.55 -3.44
CA LEU A 288 12.65 23.02 -4.81
C LEU A 288 11.26 22.72 -5.41
N GLY A 289 10.59 21.64 -4.99
CA GLY A 289 9.22 21.32 -5.40
C GLY A 289 8.16 22.20 -4.72
N ALA A 290 8.40 22.66 -3.50
CA ALA A 290 7.50 23.56 -2.77
C ALA A 290 7.44 24.97 -3.42
N LEU A 291 8.56 25.44 -3.97
CA LEU A 291 8.63 26.69 -4.73
C LEU A 291 7.83 26.60 -6.04
N LYS A 292 7.93 25.51 -6.81
CA LYS A 292 7.16 25.35 -8.06
C LYS A 292 5.64 25.35 -7.85
N SER A 293 5.13 24.74 -6.78
CA SER A 293 3.70 24.81 -6.46
C SER A 293 3.22 26.20 -6.02
N HIS A 294 4.12 27.04 -5.52
CA HIS A 294 3.84 28.43 -5.15
C HIS A 294 3.78 29.35 -6.38
N PHE A 295 4.56 29.05 -7.43
CA PHE A 295 4.56 29.80 -8.70
C PHE A 295 3.54 29.28 -9.73
N ALA A 296 3.07 28.04 -9.62
CA ALA A 296 2.00 27.49 -10.46
C ALA A 296 0.57 27.90 -10.03
N ARG A 297 0.45 28.75 -9.00
CA ARG A 297 -0.82 29.32 -8.49
C ARG A 297 -0.94 30.83 -8.73
N LYS A 298 -0.17 31.39 -9.67
CA LYS A 298 -0.40 32.74 -10.20
C LYS A 298 -0.97 32.65 -11.61
#